data_AF-A0A967PY35-F1
#
_entry.id   AF-A0A967PY35-F1
#
_cell.length_a   1.000
_cell.length_b   1.000
_cell.length_c   1.000
_cell.angle_alpha   90.00
_cell.angle_beta   90.00
_cell.angle_gamma   90.00
#
_symmetry.space_group_name_H-M   'P 1'
#
loop_
_entity.id
_entity.type
_entity.pdbx_description
1 polymer ?
#
loop_
_entity_poly.entity_id
_entity_poly.type
_entity_poly.pdbx_seq_one_letter_code
_entity_poly.pdbx_strand_id
1 'polypeptide(L)'
;EKTRELELAQAEIIQAEKLGALGQLSAGIAHEIRNPLNSISLFAQVLKQRMGGDEECGSYSDKIMAEIERIDSLLIKLLSVSEHSLGETAELDLAAVVDGVLADFSRQLTLQ
;
A
#
# COMPACT_ATOMS: atom_id res chain seq x y z
N GLU A 1 24.51 32.85 16.22
CA GLU A 1 23.10 32.71 15.81
C GLU A 1 22.99 32.07 14.43
N LYS A 2 23.45 32.73 13.35
CA LYS A 2 23.46 32.17 11.99
C LYS A 2 24.10 30.78 11.83
N THR A 3 25.18 30.47 12.54
CA THR A 3 25.83 29.14 12.48
C THR A 3 24.93 28.03 13.01
N ARG A 4 24.16 28.30 14.08
CA ARG A 4 23.27 27.33 14.71
C ARG A 4 22.00 27.10 13.89
N GLU A 5 21.47 28.14 13.24
CA GLU A 5 20.39 27.98 12.25
C GLU A 5 20.85 27.14 11.06
N LEU A 6 22.08 27.34 10.57
CA LEU A 6 22.63 26.57 9.46
C LEU A 6 22.81 25.08 9.82
N GLU A 7 23.27 24.80 11.04
CA GLU A 7 23.42 23.45 11.57
C GLU A 7 22.07 22.75 11.75
N LEU A 8 21.05 23.46 12.23
CA LEU A 8 19.68 22.94 12.36
C LEU A 8 19.08 22.62 10.99
N ALA A 9 19.21 23.54 10.02
CA ALA A 9 18.72 23.31 8.66
C ALA A 9 19.43 22.12 7.98
N GLN A 10 20.74 21.95 8.18
CA GLN A 10 21.46 20.78 7.68
C GLN A 10 20.99 19.48 8.35
N ALA A 11 20.72 19.48 9.65
CA ALA A 11 20.19 18.32 10.34
C ALA A 11 18.79 17.93 9.84
N GLU A 12 17.93 18.91 9.56
CA GLU A 12 16.60 18.70 8.97
C GLU A 12 16.71 18.12 7.56
N ILE A 13 17.62 18.62 6.72
CA ILE A 13 17.86 18.09 5.37
C ILE A 13 18.32 16.63 5.44
N ILE A 14 19.31 16.32 6.29
CA ILE A 14 19.80 14.94 6.45
C ILE A 14 18.69 14.01 6.96
N GLN A 15 17.83 14.51 7.85
CA GLN A 15 16.70 13.74 8.37
C GLN A 15 15.65 13.49 7.27
N ALA A 16 15.36 14.49 6.43
CA ALA A 16 14.46 14.36 5.29
C ALA A 16 14.99 13.35 4.25
N GLU A 17 16.28 13.39 3.92
CA GLU A 17 16.91 12.44 3.00
C GLU A 17 16.82 10.99 3.53
N LYS A 18 17.06 10.79 4.84
CA LYS A 18 16.93 9.47 5.47
C LYS A 18 15.51 8.94 5.39
N LEU A 19 14.51 9.79 5.62
CA LEU A 19 13.10 9.41 5.53
C LEU A 19 12.70 9.09 4.10
N GLY A 20 13.14 9.88 3.12
CA GLY A 20 12.89 9.61 1.70
C GLY A 20 13.52 8.29 1.23
N ALA A 21 14.76 8.02 1.62
CA ALA A 21 15.43 6.74 1.32
C ALA A 21 14.71 5.55 1.98
N LEU A 22 14.25 5.72 3.23
CA LEU A 22 13.44 4.71 3.92
C LEU A 22 12.12 4.45 3.18
N GLY A 23 11.45 5.50 2.69
CA GLY A 23 10.20 5.37 1.94
C GLY A 23 10.35 4.65 0.60
N GLN A 24 11.39 4.97 -0.16
CA GLN A 24 11.68 4.25 -1.40
C GLN A 24 11.96 2.76 -1.14
N LEU A 25 12.71 2.46 -0.08
CA LEU A 25 13.06 1.08 0.27
C LEU A 25 11.84 0.32 0.80
N SER A 26 11.01 0.97 1.63
CA SER A 26 9.73 0.43 2.09
C SER A 26 8.77 0.16 0.93
N ALA A 27 8.70 1.04 -0.09
CA ALA A 27 7.90 0.83 -1.29
C ALA A 27 8.33 -0.41 -2.08
N GLY A 28 9.64 -0.60 -2.27
CA GLY A 28 10.19 -1.80 -2.89
C GLY A 28 9.83 -3.07 -2.10
N ILE A 29 10.05 -3.07 -0.78
CA ILE A 29 9.71 -4.21 0.09
C ILE A 29 8.21 -4.50 0.05
N ALA A 30 7.35 -3.48 0.08
CA ALA A 30 5.91 -3.67 0.03
C ALA A 30 5.46 -4.31 -1.30
N HIS A 31 6.03 -3.90 -2.43
CA HIS A 31 5.79 -4.54 -3.71
C HIS A 31 6.22 -6.02 -3.70
N GLU A 32 7.39 -6.32 -3.13
CA GLU A 32 7.90 -7.70 -3.05
C GLU A 32 7.08 -8.59 -2.12
N ILE A 33 6.50 -8.05 -1.05
CA ILE A 33 5.61 -8.81 -0.14
C ILE A 33 4.21 -8.98 -0.75
N ARG A 34 3.70 -8.00 -1.49
CA ARG A 34 2.38 -8.11 -2.14
C ARG A 34 2.34 -9.26 -3.15
N ASN A 35 3.46 -9.58 -3.81
CA ASN A 35 3.56 -10.67 -4.77
C ASN A 35 3.28 -12.09 -4.20
N PRO A 36 3.96 -12.56 -3.13
CA PRO A 36 3.65 -13.83 -2.50
C PRO A 36 2.26 -13.82 -1.86
N LEU A 37 1.78 -12.70 -1.30
CA LEU A 37 0.41 -12.60 -0.79
C LEU A 37 -0.64 -12.86 -1.88
N ASN A 38 -0.48 -12.28 -3.07
CA ASN A 38 -1.35 -12.54 -4.21
C ASN A 38 -1.32 -14.02 -4.61
N SER A 39 -0.14 -14.64 -4.58
CA SER A 39 0.01 -16.07 -4.89
C SER A 39 -0.69 -16.96 -3.86
N ILE A 40 -0.58 -16.63 -2.56
CA ILE A 40 -1.27 -17.35 -1.48
C ILE A 40 -2.78 -17.17 -1.62
N SER A 41 -3.27 -15.97 -1.97
CA SER A 41 -4.69 -15.69 -2.18
C SER A 41 -5.24 -16.55 -3.32
N LEU A 42 -4.51 -16.63 -4.44
CA LEU A 42 -4.88 -17.49 -5.57
C LEU A 42 -4.95 -18.97 -5.17
N PHE A 43 -3.96 -19.47 -4.44
CA PHE A 43 -3.97 -20.86 -4.00
C PHE A 43 -5.09 -21.16 -3.01
N ALA A 44 -5.41 -20.22 -2.10
CA ALA A 44 -6.55 -20.35 -1.20
C ALA A 44 -7.89 -20.38 -1.95
N GLN A 45 -8.06 -19.54 -2.97
CA GLN A 45 -9.25 -19.55 -3.83
C GLN A 45 -9.38 -20.86 -4.62
N VAL A 46 -8.30 -21.35 -5.22
CA VAL A 46 -8.28 -22.64 -5.93
C VAL A 46 -8.60 -23.80 -4.98
N LEU A 47 -8.07 -23.77 -3.75
CA LEU A 47 -8.36 -24.77 -2.72
C LEU A 47 -9.86 -24.76 -2.37
N LYS A 48 -10.41 -23.58 -2.08
CA LYS A 48 -11.85 -23.40 -1.78
C LYS A 48 -12.74 -23.93 -2.91
N GLN A 49 -12.38 -23.69 -4.17
CA GLN A 49 -13.14 -24.18 -5.33
C GLN A 49 -13.04 -25.69 -5.52
N ARG A 50 -11.86 -26.29 -5.33
CA ARG A 50 -11.62 -27.73 -5.55
C ARG A 50 -12.18 -28.61 -4.44
N MET A 51 -12.31 -28.07 -3.23
CA MET A 51 -12.82 -28.82 -2.08
C MET A 51 -14.36 -28.82 -1.96
N GLY A 52 -15.07 -28.43 -3.02
CA GLY A 52 -16.53 -28.27 -3.09
C GLY A 52 -17.36 -29.23 -2.23
N GLY A 53 -17.63 -28.83 -0.98
CA GLY A 53 -18.41 -29.58 0.01
C GLY A 53 -17.80 -29.67 1.40
N ASP A 54 -16.49 -29.43 1.57
CA ASP A 54 -15.82 -29.42 2.87
C ASP A 54 -15.87 -28.01 3.51
N GLU A 55 -16.81 -27.82 4.44
CA GLU A 55 -16.98 -26.55 5.17
C GLU A 55 -15.74 -26.17 5.98
N GLU A 56 -14.96 -27.13 6.48
CA GLU A 56 -13.79 -26.86 7.31
C GLU A 56 -12.65 -26.27 6.46
N CYS A 57 -12.41 -26.86 5.29
CA CYS A 57 -11.42 -26.31 4.34
C CYS A 57 -11.86 -25.00 3.68
N GLY A 58 -13.17 -24.79 3.50
CA GLY A 58 -13.71 -23.47 3.16
C GLY A 58 -13.37 -22.42 4.22
N SER A 59 -13.58 -22.75 5.50
CA SER A 59 -13.26 -21.87 6.64
C SER A 59 -11.77 -21.52 6.73
N TYR A 60 -10.87 -22.48 6.50
CA TYR A 60 -9.43 -22.20 6.48
C TYR A 60 -9.03 -21.29 5.31
N SER A 61 -9.60 -21.49 4.13
CA SER A 61 -9.34 -20.63 2.96
C SER A 61 -9.78 -19.19 3.23
N ASP A 62 -10.93 -19.00 3.88
CA ASP A 62 -11.44 -17.68 4.25
C ASP A 62 -10.55 -16.98 5.29
N LYS A 63 -10.03 -17.73 6.27
CA LYS A 63 -9.06 -17.20 7.26
C LYS A 63 -7.75 -16.78 6.61
N ILE A 64 -7.24 -17.58 5.66
CA ILE A 64 -6.02 -17.25 4.92
C ILE A 64 -6.21 -15.96 4.13
N MET A 65 -7.34 -15.82 3.42
CA MET A 65 -7.66 -14.59 2.70
C MET A 65 -7.74 -13.36 3.62
N ALA A 66 -8.39 -13.48 4.77
CA ALA A 66 -8.50 -12.38 5.74
C ALA A 66 -7.13 -11.92 6.27
N GLU A 67 -6.21 -12.85 6.55
CA GLU A 67 -4.85 -12.49 6.97
C GLU A 67 -4.04 -11.86 5.84
N ILE A 68 -4.25 -12.26 4.59
CA ILE A 68 -3.62 -11.59 3.43
C ILE A 68 -4.06 -10.13 3.33
N GLU A 69 -5.36 -9.84 3.43
CA GLU A 69 -5.88 -8.47 3.42
C GLU A 69 -5.36 -7.65 4.59
N ARG A 70 -5.21 -8.27 5.77
CA ARG A 70 -4.62 -7.63 6.94
C ARG A 70 -3.16 -7.26 6.72
N ILE A 71 -2.37 -8.15 6.12
CA ILE A 71 -0.96 -7.85 5.81
C ILE A 71 -0.87 -6.74 4.77
N ASP A 72 -1.70 -6.77 3.72
CA ASP A 72 -1.72 -5.71 2.70
C ASP A 72 -2.03 -4.33 3.30
N SER A 73 -3.01 -4.29 4.22
CA SER A 73 -3.37 -3.08 4.97
C SER A 73 -2.23 -2.56 5.84
N LEU A 74 -1.46 -3.45 6.46
CA LEU A 74 -0.28 -3.08 7.26
C LEU A 74 0.85 -2.53 6.37
N LEU A 75 1.03 -3.07 5.17
CA LEU A 75 1.99 -2.54 4.20
C LEU A 75 1.60 -1.13 3.75
N ILE A 76 0.33 -0.88 3.43
CA ILE A 76 -0.15 0.45 3.06
C ILE A 76 0.10 1.45 4.20
N LYS A 77 -0.18 1.07 5.44
CA LYS A 77 0.09 1.93 6.62
C LYS A 77 1.58 2.22 6.78
N LEU A 78 2.45 1.23 6.60
CA LEU A 78 3.90 1.40 6.68
C LEU A 78 4.43 2.37 5.61
N LEU A 79 3.91 2.26 4.39
CA LEU A 79 4.25 3.16 3.28
C LEU A 79 3.78 4.59 3.53
N SER A 80 2.56 4.77 4.05
CA SER A 80 2.00 6.10 4.32
C SER A 80 2.83 6.94 5.31
N VAL A 81 3.52 6.28 6.25
CA VAL A 81 4.44 6.93 7.20
C VAL A 81 5.69 7.47 6.51
N SER A 82 6.07 6.85 5.39
CA SER A 82 7.30 7.16 4.67
C SER A 82 7.07 8.10 3.49
N GLU A 83 5.84 8.17 2.98
CA GLU A 83 5.41 9.10 1.93
C GLU A 83 5.21 10.55 2.44
N HIS A 84 5.30 10.79 3.75
CA HIS A 84 5.31 12.15 4.33
C HIS A 84 6.61 12.93 4.03
N SER A 85 7.42 12.49 3.07
CA SER A 85 8.49 13.29 2.49
C SER A 85 7.88 14.42 1.66
N LEU A 86 7.59 15.56 2.31
CA LEU A 86 7.49 16.90 1.72
C LEU A 86 6.90 16.90 0.30
N GLY A 87 5.63 16.54 0.15
CA GLY A 87 4.93 16.76 -1.12
C GLY A 87 4.98 18.24 -1.45
N GLU A 88 5.60 18.62 -2.57
CA GLU A 88 5.49 19.97 -3.08
C GLU A 88 4.00 20.26 -3.32
N THR A 89 3.49 21.29 -2.66
CA THR A 89 2.13 21.75 -2.90
C THR A 89 2.06 22.29 -4.32
N ALA A 90 1.35 21.58 -5.20
CA ALA A 90 1.08 22.02 -6.57
C ALA A 90 -0.40 22.39 -6.72
N GLU A 91 -0.72 23.32 -7.62
CA GLU A 91 -2.11 23.54 -8.04
C GLU A 91 -2.63 22.26 -8.69
N LEU A 92 -3.73 21.74 -8.14
CA LEU A 92 -4.34 20.49 -8.57
C LEU A 92 -5.76 20.77 -9.09
N ASP A 93 -6.07 20.25 -10.27
CA ASP A 93 -7.44 20.22 -10.76
C ASP A 93 -8.18 19.05 -10.08
N LEU A 94 -8.99 19.39 -9.09
CA LEU A 94 -9.77 18.40 -8.33
C LEU A 94 -10.75 17.63 -9.23
N ALA A 95 -11.31 18.27 -10.26
CA ALA A 95 -12.25 17.61 -11.17
C ALA A 95 -11.54 16.52 -11.98
N ALA A 96 -10.36 16.80 -12.52
CA ALA A 96 -9.57 15.83 -13.28
C ALA A 96 -9.17 14.60 -12.44
N VAL A 97 -8.85 14.81 -11.15
CA VAL A 97 -8.51 13.71 -10.23
C VAL A 97 -9.73 12.84 -9.94
N VAL A 98 -10.88 13.47 -9.65
CA VAL A 98 -12.13 12.76 -9.40
C VAL A 98 -12.56 11.96 -10.63
N ASP A 99 -12.46 12.54 -11.82
CA ASP A 99 -12.80 11.87 -13.08
C ASP A 99 -11.88 10.67 -13.36
N GLY A 100 -10.58 10.80 -13.07
CA GLY A 100 -9.62 9.70 -13.20
C GLY A 100 -9.95 8.53 -12.27
N VAL A 101 -10.25 8.81 -11.00
CA VAL A 101 -10.65 7.78 -10.02
C VAL A 101 -11.97 7.11 -10.43
N LEU A 102 -12.96 7.90 -10.86
CA LEU A 102 -14.24 7.35 -11.32
C LEU A 102 -14.08 6.50 -12.57
N ALA A 103 -13.22 6.88 -13.51
CA ALA A 103 -12.91 6.09 -14.69
C ALA A 103 -12.29 4.73 -14.32
N ASP A 104 -11.38 4.69 -13.36
CA ASP A 104 -10.75 3.45 -12.92
C ASP A 104 -11.72 2.51 -12.20
N PHE A 105 -12.60 3.05 -11.36
CA PHE A 105 -13.59 2.27 -10.62
C PHE A 105 -14.85 1.95 -11.42
N SER A 106 -15.11 2.65 -12.54
CA SER A 106 -16.28 2.41 -13.40
C SER A 106 -16.38 0.94 -13.85
N ARG A 107 -15.25 0.28 -14.12
CA ARG A 107 -15.18 -1.14 -14.53
C ARG A 107 -15.67 -2.11 -13.44
N GLN A 108 -15.63 -1.71 -12.18
CA GLN A 108 -16.14 -2.52 -11.05
C GLN A 108 -17.62 -2.24 -10.78
N LEU A 109 -18.13 -1.06 -11.15
CA LEU A 109 -19.52 -0.67 -10.93
C LEU A 109 -20.47 -1.26 -11.99
N THR A 110 -19.99 -1.58 -13.20
CA THR A 110 -20.82 -2.19 -14.26
C THR A 110 -21.12 -3.69 -14.07
N LEU A 111 -20.64 -4.30 -12.97
CA LEU A 111 -20.87 -5.71 -12.63
C LEU A 111 -21.90 -5.94 -11.52
N GLN A 112 -22.68 -4.92 -11.14
CA GLN A 112 -23.90 -5.08 -10.33
C GLN A 112 -25.17 -5.04 -11.18
#